data_AF-A0A9X0R3I0-F1
#
_entry.id   AF-A0A9X0R3I0-F1
#
_cell.length_a   1.000
_cell.length_b   1.000
_cell.length_c   1.000
_cell.angle_alpha   90.00
_cell.angle_beta   90.00
_cell.angle_gamma   90.00
#
_symmetry.space_group_name_H-M   'P 1'
#
loop_
_entity.id
_entity.type
_entity.pdbx_description
1 polymer ?
#
loop_
_entity_poly.entity_id
_entity_poly.type
_entity_poly.pdbx_seq_one_letter_code
_entity_poly.pdbx_strand_id
1 'polypeptide(L)' 'MKNFLAVSSLVVLLGGCGLIAALDQMDREADQRACDGFGFRRRTDAYSNCMMQQAAQREAEDQRAQRARDREAFERVRRR' A
#
# COMPACT_ATOMS: atom_id res chain seq x y z
N MET A 1 21.12 33.70 18.78
CA MET A 1 21.09 32.54 17.86
C MET A 1 20.54 31.30 18.57
N LYS A 2 19.26 31.33 19.01
CA LYS A 2 18.66 30.25 19.83
C LYS A 2 17.30 29.76 19.30
N ASN A 3 16.85 30.36 18.19
CA ASN A 3 15.51 30.16 17.62
C ASN A 3 15.53 29.23 16.38
N PHE A 4 16.71 28.87 15.86
CA PHE A 4 16.83 27.98 14.69
C PHE A 4 16.60 26.50 15.02
N LEU A 5 16.73 26.11 16.29
CA LEU A 5 16.53 24.72 16.74
C LEU A 5 15.05 24.32 16.82
N ALA A 6 14.12 25.27 16.94
CA ALA A 6 12.69 24.97 17.03
C ALA A 6 12.01 24.77 15.66
N VAL A 7 12.63 25.20 14.56
CA VAL A 7 12.05 25.14 13.21
C VAL A 7 12.25 23.77 12.55
N SER A 8 13.25 23.01 12.99
CA SER A 8 13.62 21.71 12.39
C SER A 8 12.58 20.61 12.65
N SER A 9 11.88 20.63 13.78
CA SER A 9 10.95 19.57 14.18
C SER A 9 9.65 19.53 13.36
N LEU A 10 9.29 20.65 12.70
CA LEU A 10 8.04 20.75 11.94
C LEU A 10 8.17 20.20 10.51
N VAL A 11 9.38 20.11 9.97
CA VAL A 11 9.63 19.69 8.57
C VAL A 11 9.47 18.18 8.38
N VAL A 12 9.73 17.37 9.41
CA VAL A 12 9.61 15.90 9.35
C VAL A 12 8.16 15.44 9.19
N LEU A 13 7.19 16.22 9.69
CA LEU A 13 5.76 15.90 9.56
C LEU A 13 5.23 16.03 8.12
N LEU A 14 5.90 16.78 7.25
CA LEU A 14 5.50 16.98 5.85
C LEU A 14 6.09 15.93 4.88
N GLY A 15 7.10 15.16 5.30
CA GLY A 15 7.74 14.15 4.45
C GLY A 15 6.97 12.83 4.32
N GLY A 16 6.00 12.57 5.20
CA GLY A 16 5.25 11.30 5.22
C GLY A 16 4.25 11.14 4.07
N CYS A 17 3.71 12.23 3.52
CA CYS A 17 2.69 12.15 2.47
C CYS A 17 3.24 11.60 1.14
N GLY A 18 4.52 11.85 0.82
CA GLY A 18 5.12 11.41 -0.44
C GLY A 18 5.35 9.90 -0.50
N LEU A 19 5.69 9.27 0.64
CA LEU A 19 5.94 7.84 0.72
C LEU A 19 4.68 7.01 0.53
N ILE A 20 3.56 7.42 1.13
CA ILE A 20 2.27 6.74 0.99
C ILE A 20 1.77 6.84 -0.45
N ALA A 21 1.90 8.02 -1.07
CA ALA A 21 1.53 8.22 -2.47
C ALA A 21 2.38 7.38 -3.44
N ALA A 22 3.68 7.24 -3.17
CA ALA A 22 4.57 6.41 -3.98
C ALA A 22 4.19 4.93 -3.92
N LEU A 23 3.80 4.43 -2.73
CA LEU A 23 3.36 3.04 -2.56
C LEU A 23 2.05 2.77 -3.31
N ASP A 24 1.04 3.63 -3.15
CA ASP A 24 -0.24 3.52 -3.89
C ASP A 24 -0.03 3.57 -5.41
N GLN A 25 0.92 4.38 -5.90
CA GLN A 25 1.23 4.43 -7.32
C GLN A 25 1.81 3.10 -7.83
N MET A 26 2.69 2.44 -7.08
CA MET A 26 3.28 1.16 -7.48
C MET A 26 2.23 0.06 -7.61
N ASP A 27 1.28 0.00 -6.66
CA ASP A 27 0.19 -0.96 -6.69
C ASP A 27 -0.74 -0.72 -7.89
N ARG A 28 -1.07 0.55 -8.17
CA ARG A 28 -1.86 0.91 -9.34
C ARG A 28 -1.17 0.54 -10.64
N GLU A 29 0.14 0.74 -10.76
CA GLU A 29 0.91 0.36 -11.95
C GLU A 29 0.97 -1.16 -12.13
N ALA A 30 1.04 -1.94 -11.05
CA ALA A 30 0.93 -3.40 -11.12
C ALA A 30 -0.45 -3.85 -11.63
N ASP A 31 -1.52 -3.23 -11.14
CA ASP A 31 -2.88 -3.53 -11.58
C ASP A 31 -3.13 -3.17 -13.03
N GLN A 32 -2.67 -1.98 -13.44
CA GLN A 32 -2.78 -1.54 -14.82
C GLN A 32 -2.10 -2.55 -15.75
N ARG A 33 -0.90 -3.02 -15.40
CA ARG A 33 -0.18 -4.05 -16.18
C ARG A 33 -0.96 -5.36 -16.27
N ALA A 34 -1.58 -5.79 -15.16
CA ALA A 34 -2.40 -7.00 -15.17
C ALA A 34 -3.64 -6.84 -16.06
N CYS A 35 -4.40 -5.75 -15.89
CA CYS A 35 -5.60 -5.48 -16.67
C CYS A 35 -5.31 -5.23 -18.16
N ASP A 36 -4.19 -4.56 -18.47
CA ASP A 36 -3.70 -4.39 -19.84
C ASP A 36 -3.33 -5.75 -20.46
N GLY A 37 -2.72 -6.67 -19.67
CA GLY A 37 -2.38 -8.03 -20.09
C GLY A 37 -3.59 -8.91 -20.43
N PHE A 38 -4.75 -8.66 -19.81
CA PHE A 38 -6.02 -9.29 -20.18
C PHE A 38 -6.66 -8.70 -21.46
N GLY A 39 -6.11 -7.59 -21.98
CA GLY A 39 -6.61 -6.92 -23.18
C GLY A 39 -7.80 -5.99 -22.94
N PHE A 40 -8.10 -5.65 -21.68
CA PHE A 40 -9.14 -4.66 -21.39
C PHE A 40 -8.72 -3.27 -21.87
N ARG A 41 -9.60 -2.60 -22.62
CA ARG A 41 -9.32 -1.23 -23.06
C ARG A 41 -9.50 -0.27 -21.88
N ARG A 42 -8.50 0.58 -21.65
CA ARG A 42 -8.59 1.67 -20.65
C ARG A 42 -9.82 2.55 -20.88
N ARG A 43 -10.35 3.13 -19.79
CA ARG A 43 -11.59 3.95 -19.79
C ARG A 43 -12.83 3.19 -20.26
N THR A 44 -12.92 1.91 -19.92
CA THR A 44 -14.13 1.09 -20.08
C THR A 44 -14.54 0.52 -18.74
N ASP A 45 -15.82 0.17 -18.61
CA ASP A 45 -16.33 -0.44 -17.39
C ASP A 45 -15.65 -1.78 -17.10
N ALA A 46 -15.30 -2.55 -18.14
CA ALA A 46 -14.55 -3.79 -17.99
C ALA A 46 -13.17 -3.54 -17.37
N TYR A 47 -12.48 -2.48 -17.79
CA TYR A 47 -11.18 -2.10 -17.20
C TYR A 47 -11.34 -1.64 -15.75
N SER A 48 -12.34 -0.80 -15.46
CA SER A 48 -12.64 -0.35 -14.10
C SER A 48 -12.95 -1.52 -13.17
N ASN A 49 -13.74 -2.49 -13.64
CA ASN A 49 -14.05 -3.71 -12.90
C ASN A 49 -12.81 -4.57 -12.65
N CYS A 50 -11.93 -4.72 -13.65
CA CYS A 50 -10.66 -5.41 -13.47
C CYS A 50 -9.81 -4.73 -12.38
N MET A 51 -9.62 -3.41 -12.46
CA MET A 51 -8.86 -2.65 -11.46
C MET A 51 -9.45 -2.79 -10.05
N MET A 52 -10.78 -2.70 -9.91
CA MET A 52 -11.45 -2.90 -8.62
C MET A 52 -11.25 -4.31 -8.07
N GLN A 53 -11.30 -5.33 -8.94
CA GLN A 53 -11.10 -6.71 -8.54
C GLN A 53 -9.65 -6.97 -8.12
N GLN A 54 -8.68 -6.40 -8.83
CA GLN A 54 -7.26 -6.50 -8.45
C GLN A 54 -7.00 -5.86 -7.08
N ALA A 55 -7.54 -4.66 -6.86
CA ALA A 55 -7.44 -3.98 -5.57
C ALA A 55 -8.02 -4.81 -4.43
N ALA A 56 -9.22 -5.35 -4.61
CA ALA A 56 -9.86 -6.21 -3.61
C ALA A 56 -9.07 -7.51 -3.33
N GLN A 57 -8.44 -8.09 -4.34
CA GLN A 57 -7.59 -9.28 -4.17
C GLN A 57 -6.35 -8.95 -3.34
N ARG A 58 -5.65 -7.85 -3.62
CA ARG A 58 -4.49 -7.43 -2.83
C ARG A 58 -4.84 -7.18 -1.38
N GLU A 59 -5.92 -6.44 -1.12
CA GLU A 59 -6.38 -6.21 0.26
C GLU A 59 -6.65 -7.52 1.01
N ALA A 60 -7.23 -8.52 0.33
CA ALA A 60 -7.46 -9.83 0.91
C ALA A 60 -6.15 -10.60 1.19
N GLU A 61 -5.16 -10.49 0.31
CA GLU A 61 -3.83 -11.08 0.49
C GLU A 61 -3.07 -10.44 1.65
N ASP A 62 -3.10 -9.12 1.75
CA ASP A 62 -2.48 -8.37 2.85
C ASP A 62 -3.09 -8.76 4.20
N GLN A 63 -4.42 -8.86 4.27
CA GLN A 63 -5.10 -9.33 5.48
C GLN A 63 -4.69 -10.76 5.86
N ARG A 64 -4.53 -11.66 4.88
CA ARG A 64 -4.06 -13.04 5.15
C ARG A 64 -2.63 -13.04 5.65
N ALA A 65 -1.75 -12.28 5.01
CA ALA A 65 -0.36 -12.15 5.40
C ALA A 65 -0.21 -11.55 6.81
N GLN A 66 -1.05 -10.57 7.17
CA GLN A 66 -1.07 -9.98 8.50
C GLN A 66 -1.53 -11.01 9.54
N ARG A 67 -2.62 -11.73 9.29
CA ARG A 67 -3.09 -12.80 10.19
C ARG A 67 -2.06 -13.91 10.39
N ALA A 68 -1.30 -14.25 9.35
CA ALA A 68 -0.20 -15.21 9.46
C ALA A 68 0.91 -14.69 10.39
N ARG A 69 1.35 -13.44 10.18
CA ARG A 69 2.34 -12.77 11.03
C ARG A 69 1.89 -12.68 12.50
N ASP A 70 0.61 -12.39 12.74
CA ASP A 70 0.05 -12.32 14.08
C ASP A 70 0.10 -13.70 14.77
N ARG A 71 -0.30 -14.76 14.07
CA ARG A 71 -0.21 -16.15 14.59
C ARG A 71 1.22 -16.51 14.97
N GLU A 72 2.19 -16.24 14.10
CA GLU A 72 3.61 -16.48 14.38
C GLU A 72 4.11 -15.64 15.57
N ALA A 73 3.63 -14.40 15.72
CA ALA A 73 3.96 -13.56 16.86
C ALA A 73 3.43 -14.16 18.18
N PHE A 74 2.18 -14.61 18.21
CA PHE A 74 1.60 -15.28 19.38
C PHE A 74 2.32 -16.59 19.72
N GLU A 75 2.67 -17.39 18.70
CA GLU A 75 3.45 -18.62 18.91
C GLU A 75 4.82 -18.34 19.50
N ARG A 76 5.51 -17.29 19.04
CA ARG A 76 6.81 -16.88 19.61
C ARG A 76 6.70 -16.45 21.07
N VAL A 77 5.62 -15.74 21.44
CA VAL A 77 5.36 -15.38 22.84
C VAL A 77 5.09 -16.62 23.67
N ARG A 78 4.27 -17.56 23.18
CA ARG A 78 3.96 -18.81 23.89
C ARG A 78 5.17 -19.71 24.12
N ARG A 79 6.19 -19.64 23.26
CA ARG A 79 7.42 -20.43 23.37
C ARG A 79 8.45 -19.85 24.35
N ARG A 80 8.26 -18.62 24.83
CA ARG A 80 9.09 -18.00 25.88
C ARG A 80 8.49 -18.27 27.25
#